data_AF-N6TA86-F1
#
_entry.id   AF-N6TA86-F1
#
_cell.length_a   1.000
_cell.length_b   1.000
_cell.length_c   1.000
_cell.angle_alpha   90.00
_cell.angle_beta   90.00
_cell.angle_gamma   90.00
#
_symmetry.space_group_name_H-M   'P 1'
#
loop_
_entity.id
_entity.type
_entity.pdbx_description
1 polymer ?
#
loop_
_entity_poly.entity_id
_entity_poly.type
_entity_poly.pdbx_seq_one_letter_code
_entity_poly.pdbx_strand_id
1 'polypeptide(L)'
;HQVVWVSCEGENVADKEHIGPVRYIPQKGFPSQYFPYTNQEGYLSPLVAVHFEKPKRGVLINIECKAWARNIVHDRVDRRGSVHFELMID
;
A
#
# COMPACT_ATOMS: atom_id res chain seq x y z
N HIS A 1 -6.35 18.16 8.89
CA HIS A 1 -5.10 17.58 8.34
C HIS A 1 -5.43 16.68 7.16
N GLN A 2 -4.68 16.79 6.06
CA GLN A 2 -4.88 15.97 4.86
C GLN A 2 -3.84 14.84 4.86
N VAL A 3 -4.24 13.63 4.47
CA VAL A 3 -3.37 12.44 4.42
C VAL A 3 -3.56 11.82 3.05
N VAL A 4 -2.47 11.37 2.44
CA VAL A 4 -2.54 10.48 1.28
C VAL A 4 -2.71 9.06 1.82
N TRP A 5 -3.93 8.53 1.77
CA TRP A 5 -4.24 7.25 2.42
C TRP A 5 -3.64 6.08 1.66
N VAL A 6 -3.33 5.00 2.36
CA VAL A 6 -2.88 3.74 1.74
C VAL A 6 -3.79 2.60 2.18
N SER A 7 -4.20 1.74 1.26
CA SER A 7 -4.93 0.50 1.59
C SER A 7 -4.39 -0.65 0.77
N CYS A 8 -4.32 -1.84 1.35
CA CYS A 8 -3.90 -3.08 0.71
C CYS A 8 -5.01 -4.10 0.86
N GLU A 9 -5.31 -4.80 -0.21
CA GLU A 9 -6.32 -5.84 -0.27
C GLU A 9 -5.85 -7.01 -1.15
N GLY A 10 -6.43 -8.18 -0.95
CA GLY A 10 -6.28 -9.29 -1.89
C GLY A 10 -6.97 -8.97 -3.22
N GLU A 11 -6.43 -9.44 -4.34
CA GLU A 11 -6.96 -9.10 -5.66
C GLU A 11 -8.26 -9.82 -6.01
N ASN A 12 -8.36 -11.10 -5.66
CA ASN A 12 -9.57 -11.91 -5.85
C ASN A 12 -10.17 -12.37 -4.51
N VAL A 13 -11.28 -13.12 -4.57
CA VAL A 13 -12.00 -13.59 -3.37
C VAL A 13 -11.10 -14.46 -2.49
N ALA A 14 -10.35 -15.38 -3.07
CA ALA A 14 -9.44 -16.25 -2.33
C ALA A 14 -8.29 -15.45 -1.69
N ASP A 15 -7.70 -14.49 -2.40
CA ASP A 15 -6.65 -13.62 -1.84
C ASP A 15 -7.18 -12.80 -0.65
N LYS A 16 -8.41 -12.28 -0.75
CA LYS A 16 -9.06 -11.53 0.35
C LYS A 16 -9.31 -12.38 1.59
N GLU A 17 -9.59 -13.67 1.41
CA GLU A 17 -9.71 -14.62 2.52
C GLU A 17 -8.34 -15.00 3.10
N HIS A 18 -7.30 -15.09 2.27
CA HIS A 18 -5.98 -15.56 2.65
C HIS A 18 -5.04 -14.48 3.21
N ILE A 19 -5.24 -13.20 2.89
CA ILE A 19 -4.35 -12.10 3.28
C ILE A 19 -4.26 -11.89 4.80
N GLY A 20 -5.32 -12.23 5.55
CA GLY A 20 -5.40 -12.04 6.99
C GLY A 20 -5.41 -10.57 7.43
N PRO A 21 -5.22 -10.30 8.74
CA PRO A 21 -5.20 -8.93 9.27
C PRO A 21 -4.01 -8.13 8.75
N VAL A 22 -4.26 -6.88 8.38
CA VAL A 22 -3.24 -5.95 7.86
C VAL A 22 -3.08 -4.76 8.78
N ARG A 23 -1.85 -4.52 9.25
CA ARG A 23 -1.49 -3.37 10.10
C ARG A 23 -0.59 -2.40 9.35
N TYR A 24 -0.86 -1.10 9.46
CA TYR A 24 -0.05 -0.03 8.87
C TYR A 24 0.77 0.68 9.93
N ILE A 25 2.05 0.90 9.65
CA ILE A 25 3.00 1.52 10.59
C ILE A 25 3.71 2.68 9.89
N PRO A 26 3.82 3.87 10.51
CA PRO A 26 3.22 4.23 11.80
C PRO A 26 1.70 4.48 11.72
N GLN A 27 1.19 4.73 10.52
CA GLN A 27 -0.22 5.02 10.27
C GLN A 27 -0.61 4.63 8.85
N LYS A 28 -1.90 4.66 8.54
CA LYS A 28 -2.47 4.26 7.25
C LYS A 28 -2.28 5.34 6.16
N GLY A 29 -1.04 5.64 5.79
CA GLY A 29 -0.72 6.52 4.67
C GLY A 29 0.32 7.61 4.97
N PHE A 30 0.49 8.52 4.03
CA PHE A 30 1.54 9.53 4.03
C PHE A 30 1.03 10.88 4.56
N PRO A 31 1.66 11.46 5.59
CA PRO A 31 1.30 12.80 6.08
C PRO A 31 1.51 13.87 5.00
N SER A 32 0.57 14.82 4.87
CA SER A 32 0.68 15.88 3.84
C SER A 32 1.87 16.81 4.00
N GLN A 33 2.49 16.89 5.18
CA GLN A 33 3.64 17.77 5.46
C GLN A 33 4.89 17.44 4.62
N TYR A 34 4.95 16.24 4.04
CA TYR A 34 6.03 15.85 3.12
C TYR A 34 5.80 16.35 1.68
N PHE A 35 4.66 16.99 1.40
CA PHE A 35 4.29 17.47 0.08
C PHE A 35 4.00 18.98 0.10
N PRO A 36 4.25 19.71 -1.01
CA PRO A 36 4.81 19.23 -2.28
C PRO A 36 6.33 19.00 -2.21
N TYR A 37 6.82 18.14 -3.11
CA TYR A 37 8.26 18.03 -3.38
C TYR A 37 8.71 19.23 -4.23
N THR A 38 9.72 19.96 -3.76
CA THR A 38 10.24 21.18 -4.40
C THR A 38 11.73 21.09 -4.74
N ASN A 39 12.24 19.87 -4.93
CA ASN A 39 13.64 19.60 -5.25
C ASN A 39 14.65 20.07 -4.19
N GLN A 40 14.25 20.01 -2.93
CA GLN A 40 15.07 20.36 -1.78
C GLN A 40 16.10 19.27 -1.47
N GLU A 41 17.34 19.68 -1.21
CA GLU A 41 18.43 18.78 -0.84
C GLU A 41 18.12 18.04 0.46
N GLY A 42 18.42 16.73 0.51
CA GLY A 42 18.16 15.89 1.67
C GLY A 42 16.68 15.53 1.89
N TYR A 43 15.80 15.74 0.91
CA TYR A 43 14.41 15.29 1.00
C TYR A 43 14.32 13.77 1.20
N LEU A 44 13.56 13.36 2.22
CA LEU A 44 13.21 11.97 2.47
C LEU A 44 11.72 11.76 2.18
N SER A 45 11.42 10.92 1.18
CA SER A 45 10.05 10.50 0.89
C SER A 45 9.46 9.76 2.10
N PRO A 46 8.21 10.03 2.47
CA PRO A 46 7.57 9.33 3.58
C PRO A 46 7.35 7.85 3.22
N LEU A 47 7.50 6.97 4.21
CA LEU A 47 7.30 5.54 4.07
C LEU A 47 6.16 5.05 4.96
N VAL A 48 5.49 3.99 4.53
CA VAL A 48 4.55 3.21 5.34
C VAL A 48 4.96 1.75 5.26
N ALA A 49 5.11 1.11 6.41
CA ALA A 49 5.27 -0.33 6.49
C ALA A 49 3.91 -1.01 6.60
N VAL A 50 3.70 -2.05 5.82
CA VAL A 50 2.48 -2.87 5.82
C VAL A 50 2.84 -4.24 6.40
N HIS A 51 2.24 -4.56 7.54
CA HIS A 51 2.45 -5.82 8.25
C HIS A 51 1.24 -6.72 8.06
N PHE A 52 1.44 -7.80 7.29
CA PHE A 52 0.47 -8.89 7.14
C PHE A 52 0.64 -9.83 8.33
N GLU A 53 -0.23 -9.73 9.34
CA GLU A 53 0.03 -10.31 10.66
C GLU A 53 -0.10 -11.83 10.67
N LYS A 54 -1.08 -12.36 9.93
CA LYS A 54 -1.41 -13.79 9.87
C LYS A 54 -1.93 -14.19 8.49
N PRO A 55 -1.15 -14.01 7.40
CA PRO A 55 -1.53 -14.51 6.09
C PRO A 55 -1.55 -16.05 6.10
N LYS A 56 -2.38 -16.65 5.25
CA LYS A 56 -2.44 -18.09 5.07
C LYS A 56 -1.08 -18.60 4.54
N ARG A 57 -0.52 -19.61 5.20
CA ARG A 57 0.73 -20.28 4.77
C ARG A 57 0.46 -21.31 3.68
N GLY A 58 1.49 -21.61 2.87
CA GLY A 58 1.46 -22.61 1.81
C GLY A 58 0.56 -22.27 0.63
N VAL A 59 0.16 -21.00 0.49
CA VAL A 59 -0.63 -20.48 -0.64
C VAL A 59 0.01 -19.19 -1.17
N LEU A 60 -0.08 -18.99 -2.48
CA LEU A 60 0.29 -17.72 -3.12
C LEU A 60 -0.86 -16.73 -2.99
N ILE A 61 -0.59 -15.53 -2.48
CA ILE A 61 -1.58 -14.47 -2.25
C ILE A 61 -1.22 -13.27 -3.12
N ASN A 62 -2.12 -12.87 -4.01
CA ASN A 62 -1.95 -11.65 -4.82
C ASN A 62 -2.49 -10.44 -4.05
N ILE A 63 -1.64 -9.43 -3.86
CA ILE A 63 -1.96 -8.26 -3.05
C ILE A 63 -1.81 -6.98 -3.89
N GLU A 64 -2.85 -6.14 -3.88
CA GLU A 64 -2.84 -4.81 -4.46
C GLU A 64 -2.91 -3.76 -3.36
N CYS A 65 -1.90 -2.89 -3.27
CA CYS A 65 -1.90 -1.72 -2.40
C CYS A 65 -2.14 -0.46 -3.23
N LYS A 66 -3.07 0.40 -2.81
CA LYS A 66 -3.47 1.65 -3.47
C LYS A 66 -3.24 2.86 -2.59
N ALA A 67 -2.84 3.97 -3.21
CA ALA A 67 -2.74 5.27 -2.57
C ALA A 67 -3.93 6.17 -2.97
N TRP A 68 -4.56 6.85 -2.01
CA TRP A 68 -5.76 7.62 -2.24
C TRP A 68 -5.57 9.10 -1.87
N ALA A 69 -5.75 9.95 -2.87
CA ALA A 69 -5.89 11.39 -2.75
C ALA A 69 -6.66 11.91 -3.97
N ARG A 70 -7.21 13.13 -3.91
CA ARG A 70 -8.01 13.71 -5.01
C ARG A 70 -7.27 13.78 -6.35
N ASN A 71 -5.94 13.82 -6.32
CA ASN A 71 -5.07 13.94 -7.48
C ASN A 71 -4.36 12.62 -7.87
N ILE A 72 -4.71 11.49 -7.26
CA ILE A 72 -4.12 10.19 -7.62
C ILE A 72 -5.06 9.47 -8.59
N VAL A 73 -4.57 9.31 -9.82
CA VAL A 73 -5.21 8.49 -10.86
C VAL A 73 -4.72 7.05 -10.70
N HIS A 74 -5.66 6.11 -10.67
CA HIS A 74 -5.35 4.69 -10.66
C HIS A 74 -5.38 4.17 -12.10
N ASP A 75 -4.24 3.70 -12.58
CA ASP A 75 -4.11 3.08 -13.89
C ASP A 75 -3.41 1.73 -13.72
N ARG A 76 -4.10 0.65 -14.10
CA ARG A 76 -3.57 -0.71 -13.98
C ARG A 76 -2.49 -1.02 -15.01
N VAL A 77 -2.54 -0.40 -16.19
CA VAL A 77 -1.55 -0.63 -17.25
C VAL A 77 -0.22 0.00 -16.84
N ASP A 78 -0.28 1.25 -16.40
CA ASP A 78 0.91 1.99 -15.98
C ASP A 78 1.29 1.75 -14.50
N ARG A 79 0.50 0.95 -13.77
CA ARG A 79 0.60 0.76 -12.30
C ARG A 79 0.67 2.09 -11.54
N ARG A 80 -0.06 3.10 -12.02
CA ARG A 80 -0.13 4.41 -11.35
C ARG A 80 -1.06 4.33 -10.16
N GLY A 81 -0.63 4.90 -9.04
CA GLY A 81 -1.41 4.94 -7.80
C GLY A 81 -1.56 3.60 -7.08
N SER A 82 -0.98 2.52 -7.60
CA SER A 82 -1.00 1.21 -6.96
C SER A 82 0.32 0.45 -7.10
N VAL A 83 0.51 -0.54 -6.23
CA VAL A 83 1.56 -1.55 -6.36
C VAL A 83 0.92 -2.92 -6.20
N HIS A 84 1.34 -3.85 -7.04
CA HIS A 84 0.96 -5.25 -7.00
C HIS A 84 2.19 -6.09 -6.63
N PHE A 85 2.00 -7.08 -5.76
CA PHE A 85 3.02 -8.09 -5.46
C PHE A 85 2.37 -9.39 -4.97
N GLU A 86 3.14 -10.48 -5.03
CA GLU A 86 2.75 -11.80 -4.57
C GLU A 86 3.42 -12.11 -3.22
N LEU A 87 2.66 -12.71 -2.30
CA LEU A 87 3.13 -13.13 -0.98
C LEU A 87 2.88 -14.63 -0.80
N MET A 88 3.93 -15.37 -0.44
CA MET A 88 3.84 -16.76 -0.01
C MET A 88 4.74 -16.97 1.21
N ILE A 89 4.21 -17.64 2.24
CA ILE A 89 4.98 -18.04 3.42
C ILE A 89 4.92 -19.57 3.49
N ASP A 90 6.10 -20.20 3.51
CA ASP A 90 6.26 -21.66 3.61
C ASP A 90 5.76 -22.21 4.94
#